data_AF-A0A9W5RBV5-F1
#
_entry.id   AF-A0A9W5RBV5-F1
#
_cell.length_a   1.000
_cell.length_b   1.000
_cell.length_c   1.000
_cell.angle_alpha   90.00
_cell.angle_beta   90.00
_cell.angle_gamma   90.00
#
_symmetry.space_group_name_H-M   'P 1'
#
loop_
_entity.id
_entity.type
_entity.pdbx_description
1 polymer ?
#
loop_
_entity_poly.entity_id
_entity_poly.type
_entity_poly.pdbx_seq_one_letter_code
_entity_poly.pdbx_strand_id
1 'polypeptide(L)' 'EGAGQIFACKCGYREKLSTFQERRKKESGNKADKRDVQKYMKQQNKEEEPLNNPFAEALKKLKFD' A
#
# COMPACT_ATOMS: atom_id res chain seq x y z
N GLU A 1 28.08 0.80 -18.97
CA GLU A 1 27.04 1.07 -19.98
C GLU A 1 25.66 0.85 -19.36
N GLY A 2 24.68 1.73 -19.62
CA GLY A 2 23.37 1.72 -18.94
C GLY A 2 22.67 3.09 -18.89
N ALA A 3 23.33 4.16 -19.33
CA ALA A 3 22.83 5.54 -19.24
C ALA A 3 21.61 5.85 -20.14
N GLY A 4 21.31 4.99 -21.12
CA GLY A 4 20.18 5.17 -22.06
C GLY A 4 18.97 4.26 -21.81
N GLN A 5 19.03 3.35 -20.83
CA GLN A 5 17.92 2.44 -20.55
C GLN A 5 16.89 3.11 -19.64
N ILE A 6 15.63 3.09 -20.05
CA ILE A 6 14.50 3.66 -19.32
C ILE A 6 13.62 2.52 -18.81
N PHE A 7 13.31 2.54 -17.52
CA PHE A 7 12.26 1.72 -16.93
C PHE A 7 10.89 2.35 -17.24
N ALA A 8 9.94 1.55 -17.72
CA ALA A 8 8.56 1.96 -17.94
C ALA A 8 7.60 1.11 -17.09
N CYS A 9 6.87 1.76 -16.18
CA CYS A 9 5.83 1.15 -15.36
C CYS A 9 4.53 0.98 -16.17
N LYS A 10 3.77 -0.08 -15.89
CA LYS A 10 2.40 -0.25 -16.39
C LYS A 10 1.47 0.93 -16.04
N CYS A 11 1.79 1.62 -14.94
CA CYS A 11 1.12 2.83 -14.46
C CYS A 11 1.48 4.11 -15.24
N GLY A 12 2.30 4.04 -16.29
CA GLY A 12 2.71 5.18 -17.11
C GLY A 12 3.95 5.91 -16.62
N TYR A 13 4.43 5.63 -15.40
CA TYR A 13 5.66 6.21 -14.87
C TYR A 13 6.91 5.73 -15.62
N ARG A 14 7.84 6.65 -15.91
CA ARG A 14 9.10 6.37 -16.60
C ARG A 14 10.28 6.98 -15.83
N GLU A 15 11.34 6.19 -15.63
CA GLU A 15 12.57 6.66 -14.98
C GLU A 15 13.81 5.97 -15.59
N LYS A 16 15.01 6.48 -15.33
CA LYS A 16 16.25 5.80 -15.74
C LYS A 16 16.35 4.45 -15.03
N LEU A 17 16.75 3.40 -15.75
CA LEU A 17 16.84 2.05 -15.20
C LEU A 17 17.82 1.97 -14.01
N SER A 18 18.92 2.73 -14.07
CA SER A 18 19.89 2.81 -12.96
C SER A 18 19.24 3.36 -11.68
N THR A 19 18.50 4.46 -11.79
CA THR A 19 17.77 5.08 -10.68
C THR A 19 16.71 4.14 -10.11
N PHE A 20 15.97 3.44 -10.97
CA PHE A 20 15.00 2.43 -10.54
C PHE A 20 15.68 1.31 -9.74
N GLN A 21 16.81 0.78 -10.23
CA GLN A 21 17.51 -0.33 -9.58
C GLN A 21 18.08 0.08 -8.22
N GLU A 22 18.67 1.26 -8.10
CA GLU A 22 19.18 1.80 -6.83
C GLU A 22 18.05 1.98 -5.81
N ARG A 23 16.95 2.61 -6.23
CA ARG A 23 15.76 2.79 -5.39
C ARG A 23 15.15 1.45 -4.97
N ARG A 24 15.00 0.52 -5.91
CA ARG A 24 14.43 -0.81 -5.66
C ARG A 24 15.27 -1.62 -4.69
N LYS A 25 16.62 -1.53 -4.77
CA LYS A 25 17.52 -2.16 -3.80
C LYS A 25 17.30 -1.59 -2.40
N LYS A 26 17.25 -0.25 -2.27
CA LYS A 26 16.97 0.43 -0.99
C LYS A 26 15.62 0.05 -0.39
N GLU A 27 14.56 -0.01 -1.20
CA GLU A 27 13.20 -0.34 -0.76
C GLU A 27 13.00 -1.84 -0.50
N SER A 28 13.83 -2.72 -1.09
CA SER A 28 13.65 -4.17 -0.98
C SER A 28 13.82 -4.73 0.44
N GLY A 29 14.55 -4.02 1.31
CA GLY A 29 14.77 -4.41 2.70
C GLY A 29 13.65 -4.04 3.67
N ASN A 30 12.76 -3.11 3.29
CA ASN A 30 11.69 -2.59 4.17
C ASN A 30 10.31 -3.17 3.84
N LYS A 31 10.24 -4.29 3.12
CA LYS A 31 8.96 -4.93 2.81
C LYS A 31 8.46 -5.64 4.06
N ALA A 32 7.23 -5.32 4.46
CA ALA A 32 6.51 -6.13 5.44
C ALA A 32 6.49 -7.59 4.95
N ASP A 33 6.84 -8.54 5.83
CA ASP A 33 6.78 -9.94 5.48
C ASP A 33 5.34 -10.33 5.18
N LYS A 34 5.13 -11.34 4.32
CA LYS A 34 3.79 -11.84 4.02
C LYS A 34 3.03 -12.22 5.30
N ARG A 35 3.74 -12.75 6.31
CA ARG A 35 3.17 -13.08 7.62
C ARG A 35 2.71 -11.85 8.38
N ASP A 36 3.47 -10.76 8.32
CA ASP A 36 3.11 -9.51 9.00
C ASP A 36 1.87 -8.88 8.37
N VAL A 37 1.79 -8.87 7.03
CA VAL A 37 0.59 -8.41 6.32
C VAL A 37 -0.62 -9.27 6.65
N GLN A 38 -0.46 -10.60 6.68
CA GLN A 38 -1.55 -11.51 7.06
C GLN A 38 -2.00 -11.33 8.51
N LYS A 39 -1.06 -11.09 9.43
CA LYS A 39 -1.37 -10.83 10.84
C LYS A 39 -2.12 -9.50 10.99
N TYR A 40 -1.67 -8.45 10.31
CA TYR A 40 -2.32 -7.14 10.29
C TYR A 40 -3.75 -7.23 9.77
N MET A 41 -3.97 -7.88 8.61
CA MET A 41 -5.32 -8.07 8.05
C MET A 41 -6.23 -8.86 9.01
N LYS A 42 -5.72 -9.94 9.62
CA LYS A 42 -6.49 -10.70 10.61
C LYS A 42 -6.83 -9.88 11.86
N GLN A 43 -5.97 -8.94 12.24
CA GLN A 43 -6.23 -8.04 13.36
C GLN A 43 -7.33 -7.04 13.02
N GLN A 44 -7.30 -6.43 11.83
CA GLN A 44 -8.38 -5.54 11.37
C GLN A 44 -9.75 -6.25 11.33
N ASN A 45 -9.81 -7.47 10.80
CA ASN A 45 -11.05 -8.26 10.77
C ASN A 45 -11.55 -8.69 12.18
N LYS A 46 -10.66 -8.73 13.18
CA LYS A 46 -11.03 -9.01 14.58
C LYS A 46 -11.44 -7.76 15.34
N GLU A 47 -10.86 -6.62 14.99
CA GLU A 47 -11.20 -5.29 15.51
C GLU A 47 -12.47 -4.73 14.84
N GLU A 48 -13.01 -5.42 13.83
CA GLU A 48 -14.36 -5.22 13.25
C GLU A 48 -15.50 -5.75 14.12
N GLU A 49 -15.24 -6.34 15.31
CA GLU A 49 -16.27 -6.31 16.35
C GLU A 49 -16.53 -4.84 16.68
N PRO A 50 -17.78 -4.35 16.61
CA PRO A 50 -18.07 -2.94 16.65
C PRO A 50 -17.70 -2.40 18.04
N LEU A 51 -16.47 -1.90 18.18
CA LEU A 51 -16.21 -0.80 19.08
C LEU A 51 -17.26 0.24 18.71
N ASN A 52 -18.14 0.57 19.65
CA ASN A 52 -19.18 1.58 19.52
C ASN A 52 -18.57 2.87 18.94
N ASN A 53 -18.48 2.94 17.62
CA ASN A 53 -17.84 4.04 16.92
C ASN A 53 -18.86 5.16 17.00
N PRO A 54 -18.59 6.27 17.70
CA PRO A 54 -19.55 7.34 17.93
C PRO A 54 -20.04 7.97 16.62
N PHE A 55 -19.31 7.76 15.52
CA PHE A 55 -19.67 8.22 14.19
C PHE A 55 -20.45 7.18 13.36
N ALA A 56 -20.50 5.90 13.77
CA ALA A 56 -21.24 4.87 13.03
C ALA A 56 -22.72 5.21 12.89
N GLU A 57 -23.34 5.72 13.96
CA GLU A 57 -24.75 6.14 13.93
C GLU A 57 -24.98 7.40 13.08
N ALA A 58 -24.01 8.31 13.04
CA ALA A 58 -24.06 9.50 12.18
C ALA A 58 -23.88 9.14 10.70
N LEU A 59 -22.97 8.22 10.39
CA LEU A 59 -22.67 7.75 9.04
C LEU A 59 -23.79 6.86 8.47
N LYS A 60 -24.47 6.04 9.28
CA LYS A 60 -25.66 5.28 8.86
C LYS A 60 -26.80 6.16 8.37
N LYS A 61 -26.89 7.40 8.89
CA LYS A 61 -27.94 8.37 8.54
C LYS A 61 -27.55 9.28 7.39
N LEU A 62 -26.29 9.26 6.95
CA LEU A 62 -25.83 9.98 5.77
C LEU A 62 -26.28 9.21 4.52
N LYS A 63 -27.30 9.75 3.84
CA LYS A 63 -27.66 9.33 2.49
C LYS A 63 -26.78 10.09 1.51
N PHE A 64 -26.15 9.38 0.59
CA PHE A 64 -25.55 9.97 -0.59
C PHE A 64 -26.63 9.96 -1.68
N ASP A 65 -27.07 11.15 -2.10
CA ASP A 65 -27.90 11.31 -3.30
C ASP A 65 -27.07 11.06 -4.56
#